data_AF-A0A1H4ZQJ6-F1
#
_entry.id   AF-A0A1H4ZQJ6-F1
#
_cell.length_a   1.000
_cell.length_b   1.000
_cell.length_c   1.000
_cell.angle_alpha   90.00
_cell.angle_beta   90.00
_cell.angle_gamma   90.00
#
_symmetry.space_group_name_H-M   'P 1'
#
loop_
_entity.id
_entity.type
_entity.pdbx_description
1 polymer ?
#
loop_
_entity_poly.entity_id
_entity_poly.type
_entity_poly.pdbx_seq_one_letter_code
_entity_poly.pdbx_strand_id
1 'polypeptide(L)'
;MPRPTKGARMGGSASHQKHILANLATALFEHGRIETTESRAKRLRPYAEKLISHAKHGKLANRREVMKEIRNKDVVHVLFAEIAPAVADRQGGYTRIIKTENRKGDNAPMAVIEIVTEQLAATEASRATRVAASQAAAKSAAVEAAEITETEAPAEGSDLPAGAHAPLEDVNEAPEGFPIKGNADSKLYHRPGTRFFESTVAEIWFADEASAEAAGYSLPKSQQEDASDSE
;
A
#
# COMPACT_ATOMS: atom_id res chain seq x y z
N MET A 1 -16.23 7.63 24.64
CA MET A 1 -17.03 7.49 23.40
C MET A 1 -16.07 7.42 22.22
N PRO A 2 -16.46 6.84 21.08
CA PRO A 2 -15.65 6.90 19.86
C PRO A 2 -15.44 8.36 19.41
N ARG A 3 -14.45 8.59 18.53
CA ARG A 3 -14.12 9.92 18.03
C ARG A 3 -15.40 10.63 17.55
N PRO A 4 -15.70 11.85 18.05
CA PRO A 4 -16.90 12.56 17.66
C PRO A 4 -16.88 12.83 16.15
N THR A 5 -18.07 12.74 15.53
CA THR A 5 -18.21 13.01 14.09
C THR A 5 -17.83 14.46 13.80
N LYS A 6 -17.13 14.68 12.68
CA LYS A 6 -17.00 16.00 12.06
C LYS A 6 -18.27 16.25 11.23
N GLY A 7 -18.85 17.45 11.34
CA GLY A 7 -20.08 17.82 10.65
C GLY A 7 -21.37 17.30 11.31
N ALA A 8 -22.46 17.30 10.54
CA ALA A 8 -23.81 17.06 11.04
C ALA A 8 -23.98 15.69 11.73
N ARG A 9 -24.71 15.71 12.86
CA ARG A 9 -25.07 14.51 13.62
C ARG A 9 -26.18 13.75 12.90
N MET A 10 -26.19 12.43 13.09
CA MET A 10 -27.23 11.58 12.52
C MET A 10 -28.50 11.74 13.36
N GLY A 11 -29.64 11.99 12.71
CA GLY A 11 -30.90 12.26 13.42
C GLY A 11 -31.03 13.69 13.93
N GLY A 12 -30.18 14.62 13.47
CA GLY A 12 -30.27 16.06 13.75
C GLY A 12 -29.60 16.51 15.04
N SER A 13 -29.76 15.77 16.14
CA SER A 13 -29.21 16.14 17.46
C SER A 13 -28.26 15.09 18.04
N ALA A 14 -27.44 15.48 19.01
CA ALA A 14 -26.50 14.57 19.69
C ALA A 14 -27.22 13.51 20.54
N SER A 15 -28.32 13.88 21.20
CA SER A 15 -29.15 12.96 21.97
C SER A 15 -29.81 11.91 21.08
N HIS A 16 -30.39 12.34 19.96
CA HIS A 16 -31.02 11.43 19.00
C HIS A 16 -30.00 10.48 18.37
N GLN A 17 -28.82 10.98 18.00
CA GLN A 17 -27.74 10.12 17.50
C GLN A 17 -27.37 9.03 18.52
N LYS A 18 -27.30 9.36 19.82
CA LYS A 18 -26.99 8.38 20.88
C LYS A 18 -28.04 7.27 20.92
N HIS A 19 -29.32 7.63 20.87
CA HIS A 19 -30.41 6.65 20.86
C HIS A 19 -30.40 5.77 19.61
N ILE A 20 -30.15 6.34 18.43
CA ILE A 20 -30.06 5.56 17.19
C ILE A 20 -28.91 4.54 17.30
N LEU A 21 -27.74 4.93 17.80
CA LEU A 21 -26.61 4.01 17.96
C LEU A 21 -26.89 2.91 18.98
N ALA A 22 -27.53 3.24 20.11
CA ALA A 22 -27.92 2.25 21.11
C ALA A 22 -28.92 1.23 20.55
N ASN A 23 -29.92 1.69 19.80
CA ASN A 23 -30.93 0.82 19.18
C ASN A 23 -30.31 -0.07 18.10
N LEU A 24 -29.45 0.49 17.24
CA LEU A 24 -28.75 -0.29 16.21
C LEU A 24 -27.79 -1.32 16.81
N ALA A 25 -27.08 -0.99 17.89
CA ALA A 25 -26.22 -1.95 18.59
C ALA A 25 -27.04 -3.07 19.24
N THR A 26 -28.20 -2.72 19.81
CA THR A 26 -29.13 -3.70 20.39
C THR A 26 -29.59 -4.69 19.31
N ALA A 27 -30.08 -4.19 18.17
CA ALA A 27 -30.51 -5.03 17.05
C ALA A 27 -29.35 -5.86 16.45
N LEU A 28 -28.14 -5.31 16.38
CA LEU A 28 -26.96 -6.03 15.90
C LEU A 28 -26.61 -7.21 16.81
N PHE A 29 -26.66 -7.03 18.13
CA PHE A 29 -26.35 -8.11 19.08
C PHE A 29 -27.48 -9.14 19.22
N GLU A 30 -28.73 -8.72 18.99
CA GLU A 30 -29.87 -9.62 19.00
C GLU A 30 -29.93 -10.52 17.77
N HIS A 31 -29.65 -9.98 16.58
CA HIS A 31 -29.78 -10.73 15.32
C HIS A 31 -28.44 -11.17 14.72
N GLY A 32 -27.31 -10.65 15.18
CA GLY A 32 -25.97 -10.89 14.64
C GLY A 32 -25.68 -10.22 13.29
N ARG A 33 -26.72 -9.87 12.52
CA ARG A 33 -26.63 -9.25 11.19
C ARG A 33 -27.80 -8.29 10.96
N ILE A 34 -27.49 -7.05 10.56
CA ILE A 34 -28.51 -6.03 10.25
C ILE A 34 -28.18 -5.29 8.96
N GLU A 35 -29.22 -4.84 8.26
CA GLU A 35 -29.09 -3.99 7.07
C GLU A 35 -29.46 -2.55 7.39
N THR A 36 -28.60 -1.60 7.01
CA THR A 36 -28.80 -0.17 7.26
C THR A 36 -28.09 0.66 6.19
N THR A 37 -28.18 1.99 6.22
CA THR A 37 -27.37 2.83 5.34
C THR A 37 -25.87 2.75 5.71
N GLU A 38 -25.01 2.88 4.71
CA GLU A 38 -23.55 2.80 4.87
C GLU A 38 -23.02 3.80 5.91
N SER A 39 -23.59 5.01 5.94
CA SER A 39 -23.22 6.05 6.89
C SER A 39 -23.55 5.68 8.34
N ARG A 40 -24.66 4.97 8.58
CA ARG A 40 -25.02 4.45 9.90
C ARG A 40 -24.11 3.30 10.32
N ALA A 41 -23.87 2.35 9.41
CA ALA A 41 -23.00 1.21 9.67
C ALA A 41 -21.58 1.66 10.06
N LYS A 42 -20.99 2.61 9.31
CA LYS A 42 -19.66 3.16 9.62
C LYS A 42 -19.60 3.84 10.99
N ARG A 43 -20.68 4.51 11.42
CA ARG A 43 -20.76 5.14 12.75
C ARG A 43 -20.99 4.11 13.87
N LEU A 44 -21.71 3.03 13.57
CA LEU A 44 -21.99 1.95 14.52
C LEU A 44 -20.74 1.14 14.86
N ARG A 45 -19.87 0.87 13.88
CA ARG A 45 -18.64 0.06 14.07
C ARG A 45 -17.83 0.40 15.33
N PRO A 46 -17.29 1.62 15.50
CA PRO A 46 -16.45 1.91 16.66
C PRO A 46 -17.24 1.91 17.99
N TYR A 47 -18.57 2.04 17.93
CA TYR A 47 -19.44 1.93 19.09
C TYR A 47 -19.65 0.46 19.50
N ALA A 48 -20.05 -0.39 18.54
CA ALA A 48 -20.25 -1.82 18.75
C ALA A 48 -18.95 -2.54 19.14
N GLU A 49 -17.82 -2.24 18.46
CA GLU A 49 -16.52 -2.83 18.78
C GLU A 49 -16.08 -2.54 20.22
N LYS A 50 -16.38 -1.33 20.73
CA LYS A 50 -16.08 -0.98 22.11
C LYS A 50 -16.93 -1.77 23.10
N LEU A 51 -18.23 -1.98 22.81
CA LEU A 51 -19.11 -2.77 23.67
C LEU A 51 -18.69 -4.24 23.70
N ILE A 52 -18.36 -4.83 22.54
CA ILE A 52 -17.81 -6.18 22.44
C ILE A 52 -16.49 -6.29 23.22
N SER A 53 -15.63 -5.27 23.12
CA SER A 53 -14.37 -5.23 23.89
C SER A 53 -14.65 -5.25 25.39
N HIS A 54 -15.61 -4.46 25.90
CA HIS A 54 -15.99 -4.51 27.31
C HIS A 54 -16.54 -5.89 27.71
N ALA A 55 -17.33 -6.52 26.84
CA ALA A 55 -17.89 -7.84 27.07
C ALA A 55 -16.80 -8.92 27.18
N LYS A 56 -15.80 -8.88 26.30
CA LYS A 56 -14.63 -9.77 26.32
C LYS A 56 -13.85 -9.73 27.64
N HIS A 57 -13.76 -8.58 28.30
CA HIS A 57 -13.10 -8.46 29.60
C HIS A 57 -13.91 -9.07 30.77
N GLY A 58 -15.23 -9.27 30.62
CA GLY A 58 -16.06 -10.06 31.56
C GLY A 58 -16.34 -9.49 32.96
N LYS A 59 -15.65 -8.43 33.43
CA LYS A 59 -15.81 -7.89 34.80
C LYS A 59 -17.21 -7.27 35.06
N LEU A 60 -17.64 -7.26 36.34
CA LEU A 60 -18.88 -6.62 36.79
C LEU A 60 -18.97 -5.13 36.41
N ALA A 61 -17.86 -4.40 36.53
CA ALA A 61 -17.79 -3.00 36.12
C ALA A 61 -18.08 -2.82 34.63
N ASN A 62 -17.58 -3.72 33.78
CA ASN A 62 -17.83 -3.68 32.33
C ASN A 62 -19.30 -3.97 32.00
N ARG A 63 -19.94 -4.93 32.68
CA ARG A 63 -21.39 -5.16 32.54
C ARG A 63 -22.20 -3.91 32.86
N ARG A 64 -21.85 -3.20 33.95
CA ARG A 64 -22.50 -1.94 34.33
C ARG A 64 -22.27 -0.83 33.30
N GLU A 65 -21.06 -0.72 32.73
CA GLU A 65 -20.79 0.25 31.66
C GLU A 65 -21.61 -0.03 30.39
N VAL A 66 -21.72 -1.30 29.99
CA VAL A 66 -22.56 -1.70 28.85
C VAL A 66 -24.04 -1.38 29.11
N MET A 67 -24.53 -1.62 30.33
CA MET A 67 -25.91 -1.33 30.72
C MET A 67 -26.28 0.16 30.73
N LYS A 68 -25.29 1.08 30.78
CA LYS A 68 -25.56 2.53 30.61
C LYS A 68 -25.94 2.89 29.18
N GLU A 69 -25.52 2.07 28.23
CA GLU A 69 -25.67 2.30 26.80
C GLU A 69 -26.79 1.42 26.22
N ILE A 70 -26.77 0.11 26.51
CA ILE A 70 -27.81 -0.85 26.11
C ILE A 70 -28.70 -1.15 27.32
N ARG A 71 -29.99 -0.83 27.21
CA ARG A 71 -30.96 -0.98 28.31
C ARG A 71 -31.58 -2.37 28.40
N ASN A 72 -31.61 -3.12 27.29
CA ASN A 72 -32.19 -4.45 27.25
C ASN A 72 -31.23 -5.46 27.92
N LYS A 73 -31.69 -6.12 28.99
CA LYS A 73 -30.90 -7.08 29.77
C LYS A 73 -30.66 -8.39 29.02
N ASP A 74 -31.59 -8.81 28.18
CA ASP A 74 -31.50 -10.06 27.44
C ASP A 74 -30.39 -9.97 26.39
N VAL A 75 -30.32 -8.84 25.68
CA VAL A 75 -29.24 -8.56 24.73
C VAL A 75 -27.89 -8.45 25.41
N VAL A 76 -27.83 -7.87 26.62
CA VAL A 76 -26.59 -7.84 27.41
C VAL A 76 -26.19 -9.26 27.83
N HIS A 77 -27.14 -10.13 28.14
CA HIS A 77 -26.85 -11.53 28.43
C HIS A 77 -26.23 -12.23 27.21
N VAL A 78 -26.87 -12.15 26.04
CA VAL A 78 -26.36 -12.71 24.76
C VAL A 78 -24.95 -12.19 24.44
N LEU A 79 -24.73 -10.88 24.62
CA LEU A 79 -23.42 -10.26 24.36
C LEU A 79 -22.30 -10.87 25.19
N PHE A 80 -22.55 -11.16 26.47
CA PHE A 80 -21.53 -11.69 27.39
C PHE A 80 -21.45 -13.22 27.36
N ALA A 81 -22.57 -13.91 27.12
CA ALA A 81 -22.65 -15.37 27.17
C ALA A 81 -22.27 -16.04 25.84
N GLU A 82 -22.60 -15.42 24.71
CA GLU A 82 -22.46 -16.03 23.38
C GLU A 82 -21.43 -15.28 22.53
N ILE A 83 -21.64 -13.97 22.33
CA ILE A 83 -20.82 -13.18 21.39
C ILE A 83 -19.39 -13.01 21.91
N ALA A 84 -19.21 -12.66 23.17
CA ALA A 84 -17.89 -12.40 23.75
C ALA A 84 -16.96 -13.63 23.72
N PRO A 85 -17.42 -14.85 24.10
CA PRO A 85 -16.63 -16.07 23.91
C PRO A 85 -16.32 -16.37 22.44
N ALA A 86 -17.29 -16.19 21.53
CA ALA A 86 -17.10 -16.48 20.11
C ALA A 86 -15.98 -15.63 19.46
N VAL A 87 -15.74 -14.42 19.98
CA VAL A 87 -14.69 -13.51 19.49
C VAL A 87 -13.49 -13.37 20.44
N ALA A 88 -13.35 -14.28 21.41
CA ALA A 88 -12.32 -14.19 22.45
C ALA A 88 -10.89 -14.20 21.88
N ASP A 89 -10.62 -14.96 20.83
CA ASP A 89 -9.29 -15.04 20.23
C ASP A 89 -8.98 -13.83 19.33
N ARG A 90 -10.00 -13.04 18.97
CA ARG A 90 -9.88 -11.93 18.03
C ARG A 90 -9.43 -10.64 18.71
N GLN A 91 -8.35 -10.03 18.20
CA GLN A 91 -7.83 -8.74 18.68
C GLN A 91 -8.36 -7.57 17.85
N GLY A 92 -9.66 -7.30 17.96
CA GLY A 92 -10.32 -6.19 17.25
C GLY A 92 -10.90 -6.58 15.88
N GLY A 93 -11.66 -5.65 15.27
CA GLY A 93 -12.36 -5.93 14.01
C GLY A 93 -13.46 -7.00 14.17
N TYR A 94 -14.28 -6.88 15.21
CA TYR A 94 -15.36 -7.82 15.52
C TYR A 94 -16.58 -7.70 14.58
N THR A 95 -16.65 -6.63 13.80
CA THR A 95 -17.75 -6.37 12.87
C THR A 95 -17.23 -6.21 11.44
N ARG A 96 -18.00 -6.71 10.48
CA ARG A 96 -17.76 -6.57 9.04
C ARG A 96 -18.88 -5.73 8.43
N ILE A 97 -18.52 -4.83 7.51
CA ILE A 97 -19.49 -4.11 6.67
C ILE A 97 -19.37 -4.63 5.25
N ILE A 98 -20.49 -5.03 4.69
CA ILE A 98 -20.64 -5.43 3.28
C ILE A 98 -21.57 -4.42 2.63
N LYS A 99 -21.13 -3.80 1.52
CA LYS A 99 -21.97 -2.88 0.76
C LYS A 99 -23.05 -3.65 0.02
N THR A 100 -24.27 -3.13 0.03
CA THR A 100 -25.41 -3.68 -0.72
C THR A 100 -25.89 -2.68 -1.76
N GLU A 101 -26.91 -3.05 -2.53
CA GLU A 101 -27.50 -2.18 -3.55
C GLU A 101 -28.06 -0.89 -2.93
N ASN A 102 -28.02 0.21 -3.67
CA ASN A 102 -28.62 1.44 -3.21
C ASN A 102 -30.14 1.29 -3.05
N ARG A 103 -30.68 1.93 -2.01
CA ARG A 103 -32.11 1.85 -1.73
C ARG A 103 -32.92 2.56 -2.81
N LYS A 104 -33.95 1.87 -3.32
CA LYS A 104 -34.91 2.44 -4.26
C LYS A 104 -35.70 3.59 -3.61
N GLY A 105 -35.74 4.74 -4.28
CA GLY A 105 -36.50 5.93 -3.85
C GLY A 105 -35.59 7.12 -3.53
N ASP A 106 -34.69 6.97 -2.56
CA ASP A 106 -33.75 8.02 -2.15
C ASP A 106 -32.30 7.76 -2.59
N ASN A 107 -32.05 6.64 -3.30
CA ASN A 107 -30.75 6.20 -3.78
C ASN A 107 -29.68 6.18 -2.67
N ALA A 108 -30.09 5.95 -1.41
CA ALA A 108 -29.18 5.93 -0.29
C ALA A 108 -28.27 4.69 -0.37
N PRO A 109 -26.95 4.83 -0.17
CA PRO A 109 -26.05 3.68 -0.17
C PRO A 109 -26.33 2.81 1.06
N MET A 110 -26.66 1.54 0.81
CA MET A 110 -26.96 0.56 1.85
C MET A 110 -25.74 -0.31 2.15
N ALA A 111 -25.73 -0.86 3.36
CA ALA A 111 -24.74 -1.80 3.80
C ALA A 111 -25.30 -2.72 4.89
N VAL A 112 -24.88 -3.98 4.83
CA VAL A 112 -25.09 -4.94 5.90
C VAL A 112 -23.90 -4.85 6.86
N ILE A 113 -24.19 -4.77 8.16
CA ILE A 113 -23.20 -4.90 9.22
C ILE A 113 -23.48 -6.17 10.02
N GLU A 114 -22.44 -6.99 10.19
CA GLU A 114 -22.53 -8.31 10.83
C GLU A 114 -21.38 -8.53 11.80
N ILE A 115 -21.62 -9.39 12.79
CA ILE A 115 -20.61 -9.84 13.76
C ILE A 115 -19.79 -10.96 13.13
N VAL A 116 -18.47 -10.87 13.21
CA VAL A 116 -17.56 -11.88 12.68
C VAL A 116 -17.38 -12.98 13.71
N THR A 117 -18.07 -14.10 13.53
CA THR A 117 -17.96 -15.30 14.37
C THR A 117 -16.95 -16.32 13.82
N GLU A 118 -16.45 -16.11 12.60
CA GLU A 118 -15.42 -16.95 11.99
C GLU A 118 -14.12 -16.95 12.83
N GLN A 119 -13.60 -18.13 13.12
CA GLN A 119 -12.36 -18.32 13.87
C GLN A 119 -11.14 -17.84 13.08
N LEU A 120 -10.20 -17.18 13.78
CA LEU A 120 -9.04 -16.55 13.14
C LEU A 120 -8.10 -17.55 12.45
N ALA A 121 -7.93 -18.77 12.98
CA ALA A 121 -7.03 -19.78 12.42
C ALA A 121 -7.32 -20.09 10.94
N ALA A 122 -8.61 -20.21 10.57
CA ALA A 122 -9.02 -20.41 9.18
C ALA A 122 -8.73 -19.17 8.29
N THR A 123 -8.81 -17.97 8.87
CA THR A 123 -8.53 -16.72 8.14
C THR A 123 -7.03 -16.45 7.98
N GLU A 124 -6.19 -16.84 8.94
CA GLU A 124 -4.74 -16.67 8.87
C GLU A 124 -4.12 -17.67 7.89
N ALA A 125 -4.54 -18.93 7.91
CA ALA A 125 -4.13 -19.93 6.93
C ALA A 125 -4.49 -19.50 5.50
N SER A 126 -5.72 -19.00 5.28
CA SER A 126 -6.15 -18.50 3.96
C SER A 126 -5.50 -17.16 3.58
N ARG A 127 -5.07 -16.34 4.55
CA ARG A 127 -4.30 -15.12 4.28
C ARG A 127 -2.86 -15.46 3.90
N ALA A 128 -2.23 -16.40 4.60
CA ALA A 128 -0.87 -16.86 4.29
C ALA A 128 -0.81 -17.50 2.90
N THR A 129 -1.77 -18.35 2.53
CA THR A 129 -1.82 -18.92 1.17
C THR A 129 -2.09 -17.85 0.10
N ARG A 130 -2.98 -16.88 0.34
CA ARG A 130 -3.18 -15.76 -0.60
C ARG A 130 -1.95 -14.87 -0.75
N VAL A 131 -1.26 -14.56 0.35
CA VAL A 131 -0.03 -13.76 0.31
C VAL A 131 1.07 -14.53 -0.43
N ALA A 132 1.25 -15.81 -0.12
CA ALA A 132 2.20 -16.68 -0.83
C ALA A 132 1.86 -16.79 -2.32
N ALA A 133 0.59 -16.95 -2.69
CA ALA A 133 0.15 -16.97 -4.08
C ALA A 133 0.38 -15.63 -4.79
N SER A 134 0.13 -14.49 -4.14
CA SER A 134 0.42 -13.17 -4.71
C SER A 134 1.91 -12.90 -4.85
N GLN A 135 2.74 -13.39 -3.93
CA GLN A 135 4.20 -13.30 -4.01
C GLN A 135 4.77 -14.26 -5.07
N ALA A 136 4.19 -15.45 -5.22
CA ALA A 136 4.55 -16.39 -6.27
C ALA A 136 4.15 -15.85 -7.65
N ALA A 137 2.99 -15.21 -7.79
CA ALA A 137 2.57 -14.54 -9.03
C ALA A 137 3.42 -13.30 -9.35
N ALA A 138 3.82 -12.52 -8.33
CA ALA A 138 4.75 -11.42 -8.53
C ALA A 138 6.16 -11.91 -8.88
N LYS A 139 6.60 -13.04 -8.30
CA LYS A 139 7.88 -13.67 -8.62
C LYS A 139 7.87 -14.33 -10.00
N SER A 140 6.77 -14.96 -10.41
CA SER A 140 6.62 -15.50 -11.77
C SER A 140 6.51 -14.39 -12.80
N ALA A 141 5.83 -13.28 -12.51
CA ALA A 141 5.81 -12.11 -13.40
C ALA A 141 7.18 -11.41 -13.48
N ALA A 142 7.98 -11.44 -12.41
CA ALA A 142 9.36 -10.93 -12.43
C ALA A 142 10.32 -11.88 -13.15
N VAL A 143 10.11 -13.19 -13.07
CA VAL A 143 10.88 -14.20 -13.83
C VAL A 143 10.47 -14.18 -15.30
N GLU A 144 9.20 -14.00 -15.63
CA GLU A 144 8.70 -13.86 -16.99
C GLU A 144 9.13 -12.52 -17.60
N ALA A 145 9.19 -11.42 -16.82
CA ALA A 145 9.80 -10.17 -17.26
C ALA A 145 11.33 -10.27 -17.46
N ALA A 146 12.01 -11.12 -16.68
CA ALA A 146 13.44 -11.41 -16.85
C ALA A 146 13.70 -12.38 -18.03
N GLU A 147 12.80 -13.33 -18.28
CA GLU A 147 12.89 -14.30 -19.35
C GLU A 147 12.50 -13.68 -20.70
N ILE A 148 11.58 -12.70 -20.74
CA ILE A 148 11.33 -11.87 -21.94
C ILE A 148 12.55 -10.99 -22.26
N THR A 149 13.34 -10.57 -21.27
CA THR A 149 14.64 -9.91 -21.52
C THR A 149 15.77 -10.88 -21.90
N GLU A 150 15.62 -12.19 -21.66
CA GLU A 150 16.65 -13.20 -21.95
C GLU A 150 16.33 -14.06 -23.19
N THR A 151 15.08 -14.05 -23.70
CA THR A 151 14.73 -14.65 -25.01
C THR A 151 14.99 -13.73 -26.21
N GLU A 152 15.41 -12.49 -25.96
CA GLU A 152 16.10 -11.67 -26.96
C GLU A 152 17.59 -11.60 -26.63
N ALA A 153 18.21 -12.77 -26.51
CA ALA A 153 19.62 -12.91 -26.83
C ALA A 153 19.74 -13.04 -28.37
N PRO A 154 20.11 -11.97 -29.10
CA PRO A 154 20.73 -12.16 -30.39
C PRO A 154 22.06 -12.86 -30.13
N ALA A 155 22.15 -14.13 -30.51
CA ALA A 155 23.44 -14.75 -30.75
C ALA A 155 24.00 -14.15 -32.05
N GLU A 156 24.74 -13.05 -31.94
CA GLU A 156 25.94 -12.70 -32.72
C GLU A 156 26.40 -11.26 -32.41
N GLY A 157 27.68 -11.08 -32.07
CA GLY A 157 28.42 -9.86 -32.41
C GLY A 157 28.73 -8.86 -31.29
N SER A 158 30.01 -8.65 -31.07
CA SER A 158 30.62 -7.53 -30.35
C SER A 158 30.25 -6.16 -30.96
N ASP A 159 29.40 -5.38 -30.28
CA ASP A 159 29.10 -3.99 -30.67
C ASP A 159 29.47 -2.99 -29.55
N LEU A 160 30.73 -2.99 -29.13
CA LEU A 160 31.33 -1.76 -28.62
C LEU A 160 31.59 -0.87 -29.83
N PRO A 161 31.17 0.41 -29.83
CA PRO A 161 31.53 1.34 -30.90
C PRO A 161 33.06 1.39 -31.03
N ALA A 162 33.58 1.46 -32.27
CA ALA A 162 35.01 1.45 -32.53
C ALA A 162 35.71 2.53 -31.66
N GLY A 163 36.63 2.10 -30.79
CA GLY A 163 37.32 3.00 -29.85
C GLY A 163 36.70 3.14 -28.46
N ALA A 164 35.76 2.27 -28.08
CA ALA A 164 35.22 2.18 -26.72
C ALA A 164 35.67 0.92 -25.95
N HIS A 165 35.90 1.06 -24.65
CA HIS A 165 36.27 -0.01 -23.73
C HIS A 165 35.30 -0.06 -22.55
N ALA A 166 34.95 -1.28 -22.11
CA ALA A 166 34.13 -1.47 -20.92
C ALA A 166 34.92 -1.07 -19.65
N PRO A 167 34.27 -0.59 -18.59
CA PRO A 167 34.94 -0.29 -17.33
C PRO A 167 35.58 -1.56 -16.73
N LEU A 168 36.75 -1.39 -16.12
CA LEU A 168 37.40 -2.45 -15.34
C LEU A 168 36.64 -2.71 -14.03
N GLU A 169 37.07 -3.70 -13.26
CA GLU A 169 36.45 -4.03 -11.96
C GLU A 169 36.43 -2.82 -10.99
N ASP A 170 37.40 -1.89 -11.13
CA ASP A 170 37.29 -0.54 -10.56
C ASP A 170 36.81 0.46 -11.62
N VAL A 171 35.61 0.99 -11.41
CA VAL A 171 34.88 1.88 -12.32
C VAL A 171 35.59 3.23 -12.50
N ASN A 172 36.53 3.58 -11.61
CA ASN A 172 37.28 4.84 -11.68
C ASN A 172 38.69 4.71 -12.27
N GLU A 173 39.17 3.49 -12.51
CA GLU A 173 40.50 3.26 -13.09
C GLU A 173 40.42 3.25 -14.62
N ALA A 174 41.21 4.12 -15.26
CA ALA A 174 41.23 4.25 -16.72
C ALA A 174 41.98 3.07 -17.35
N PRO A 175 41.38 2.32 -18.30
CA PRO A 175 42.10 1.34 -19.09
C PRO A 175 43.22 2.00 -19.92
N GLU A 176 44.36 1.31 -20.10
CA GLU A 176 45.49 1.84 -20.87
C GLU A 176 45.05 2.21 -22.31
N GLY A 177 45.14 3.51 -22.65
CA GLY A 177 44.76 4.05 -23.96
C GLY A 177 43.34 4.63 -24.06
N PHE A 178 42.54 4.61 -22.99
CA PHE A 178 41.16 5.14 -22.97
C PHE A 178 40.98 6.20 -21.87
N PRO A 179 41.41 7.46 -22.09
CA PRO A 179 41.43 8.46 -21.04
C PRO A 179 40.08 9.15 -20.79
N ILE A 180 39.07 8.98 -21.66
CA ILE A 180 37.81 9.73 -21.59
C ILE A 180 36.72 8.90 -20.91
N LYS A 181 36.07 9.47 -19.88
CA LYS A 181 34.97 8.83 -19.15
C LYS A 181 33.62 9.15 -19.79
N GLY A 182 32.89 8.14 -20.22
CA GLY A 182 31.51 8.23 -20.68
C GLY A 182 30.52 7.78 -19.60
N ASN A 183 29.45 8.55 -19.40
CA ASN A 183 28.34 8.19 -18.53
C ASN A 183 27.13 7.83 -19.40
N ALA A 184 26.67 6.57 -19.33
CA ALA A 184 25.65 6.07 -20.25
C ALA A 184 24.26 6.64 -19.95
N ASP A 185 23.96 6.91 -18.68
CA ASP A 185 22.71 7.51 -18.22
C ASP A 185 22.47 8.93 -18.78
N SER A 186 23.52 9.76 -18.78
CA SER A 186 23.43 11.16 -19.20
C SER A 186 23.87 11.40 -20.65
N LYS A 187 24.47 10.39 -21.30
CA LYS A 187 25.09 10.51 -22.64
C LYS A 187 26.12 11.63 -22.72
N LEU A 188 26.85 11.86 -21.63
CA LEU A 188 27.92 12.85 -21.55
C LEU A 188 29.29 12.17 -21.44
N TYR A 189 30.32 12.76 -22.05
CA TYR A 189 31.71 12.35 -21.87
C TYR A 189 32.55 13.43 -21.17
N HIS A 190 33.52 12.99 -20.37
CA HIS A 190 34.37 13.84 -19.55
C HIS A 190 35.84 13.58 -19.85
N ARG A 191 36.57 14.67 -20.09
CA ARG A 191 38.01 14.65 -20.40
C ARG A 191 38.85 14.78 -19.12
N PRO A 192 40.04 14.15 -19.08
CA PRO A 192 40.98 14.32 -17.98
C PRO A 192 41.30 15.81 -17.73
N GLY A 193 41.34 16.21 -16.46
CA GLY A 193 41.62 17.61 -16.07
C GLY A 193 40.41 18.54 -16.05
N THR A 194 39.21 18.06 -16.37
CA THR A 194 37.98 18.86 -16.24
C THR A 194 37.38 18.76 -14.84
N ARG A 195 36.68 19.81 -14.38
CA ARG A 195 36.15 19.93 -13.00
C ARG A 195 35.31 18.74 -12.50
N PHE A 196 34.70 17.98 -13.40
CA PHE A 196 33.81 16.85 -13.06
C PHE A 196 34.42 15.49 -13.36
N PHE A 197 35.65 15.42 -13.89
CA PHE A 197 36.27 14.17 -14.30
C PHE A 197 36.50 13.19 -13.14
N GLU A 198 36.94 13.69 -11.99
CA GLU A 198 37.22 12.86 -10.81
C GLU A 198 35.95 12.41 -10.07
N SER A 199 34.87 13.20 -10.13
CA SER A 199 33.61 12.89 -9.47
C SER A 199 32.66 12.04 -10.32
N THR A 200 32.92 11.92 -11.61
CA THR A 200 32.08 11.14 -12.52
C THR A 200 32.52 9.68 -12.55
N VAL A 201 31.56 8.79 -12.30
CA VAL A 201 31.69 7.34 -12.43
C VAL A 201 31.59 6.97 -13.91
N ALA A 202 32.61 6.28 -14.43
CA ALA A 202 32.71 5.95 -15.85
C ALA A 202 32.01 4.62 -16.15
N GLU A 203 30.96 4.64 -16.95
CA GLU A 203 30.26 3.41 -17.37
C GLU A 203 30.79 2.89 -18.70
N ILE A 204 31.47 3.75 -19.48
CA ILE A 204 32.17 3.42 -20.72
C ILE A 204 33.43 4.30 -20.80
N TRP A 205 34.52 3.76 -21.30
CA TRP A 205 35.75 4.52 -21.57
C TRP A 205 35.98 4.69 -23.06
N PHE A 206 36.39 5.88 -23.49
CA PHE A 206 36.68 6.19 -24.91
C PHE A 206 38.15 6.53 -25.11
N ALA A 207 38.69 6.12 -26.27
CA ALA A 207 40.06 6.41 -26.68
C ALA A 207 40.24 7.90 -27.05
N ASP A 208 39.27 8.47 -27.75
CA ASP A 208 39.25 9.85 -28.20
C ASP A 208 37.83 10.46 -28.21
N GLU A 209 37.76 11.78 -28.37
CA GLU A 209 36.49 12.52 -28.37
C GLU A 209 35.61 12.15 -29.56
N ALA A 210 36.24 11.88 -30.71
CA ALA A 210 35.54 11.47 -31.94
C ALA A 210 34.81 10.13 -31.76
N SER A 211 35.40 9.16 -31.05
CA SER A 211 34.74 7.89 -30.74
C SER A 211 33.58 8.06 -29.76
N ALA A 212 33.70 9.00 -28.81
CA ALA A 212 32.61 9.31 -27.88
C ALA A 212 31.41 9.96 -28.60
N GLU A 213 31.66 10.93 -29.48
CA GLU A 213 30.62 11.58 -30.28
C GLU A 213 29.99 10.63 -31.31
N ALA A 214 30.79 9.78 -31.95
CA ALA A 214 30.28 8.73 -32.84
C ALA A 214 29.40 7.71 -32.10
N ALA A 215 29.69 7.46 -30.82
CA ALA A 215 28.87 6.65 -29.92
C ALA A 215 27.65 7.42 -29.36
N GLY A 216 27.45 8.69 -29.75
CA GLY A 216 26.32 9.54 -29.36
C GLY A 216 26.49 10.24 -28.01
N TYR A 217 27.70 10.37 -27.50
CA TYR A 217 28.01 11.09 -26.25
C TYR A 217 28.43 12.52 -26.57
N SER A 218 28.03 13.48 -25.74
CA SER A 218 28.34 14.91 -25.95
C SER A 218 29.09 15.53 -24.77
N LEU A 219 29.76 16.66 -24.99
CA LEU A 219 30.37 17.41 -23.90
C LEU A 219 29.30 17.98 -22.95
N PRO A 220 29.56 18.08 -21.64
CA PRO A 220 28.69 18.80 -20.73
C PRO A 220 28.53 20.25 -21.18
N LYS A 221 27.32 20.80 -21.07
CA LYS A 221 26.97 22.16 -21.51
C LYS A 221 27.91 23.27 -21.02
N SER A 222 28.58 23.09 -19.88
CA SER A 222 29.57 24.05 -19.37
C SER A 222 30.93 24.04 -20.08
N GLN A 223 31.17 23.06 -20.94
CA GLN A 223 32.40 22.84 -21.70
C GLN A 223 32.15 22.88 -23.22
N GLN A 224 30.89 22.97 -23.65
CA GLN A 224 30.55 23.34 -25.01
C GLN A 224 30.85 24.85 -25.12
N GLU A 225 31.93 25.21 -25.82
CA GLU A 225 32.18 26.62 -26.15
C GLU A 225 31.02 27.11 -27.03
N ASP A 226 30.42 28.26 -26.69
CA ASP A 226 29.33 28.86 -27.46
C ASP A 226 29.84 29.17 -28.88
N ALA A 227 29.57 28.27 -29.83
CA ALA A 227 29.73 28.50 -31.26
C ALA A 227 28.63 29.43 -31.78
N SER A 228 28.47 30.59 -31.15
CA SER A 228 27.58 31.68 -31.58
C SER A 228 28.35 32.99 -31.63
N ASP A 229 29.45 33.01 -32.38
CA ASP A 229 30.03 34.25 -32.93
C ASP A 229 30.90 33.91 -34.15
N SER A 230 30.28 33.56 -35.29
CA SER A 230 30.78 33.72 -36.68
C SER A 230 29.88 33.03 -37.70
N GLU A 231 28.88 33.78 -38.19
CA GLU A 231 28.49 34.03 -39.61
C GLU A 231 27.08 34.62 -39.69
#